data_AF-A0A4Q5R1X7-F1
#
_entry.id   AF-A0A4Q5R1X7-F1
#
_cell.length_a   1.000
_cell.length_b   1.000
_cell.length_c   1.000
_cell.angle_alpha   90.00
_cell.angle_beta   90.00
_cell.angle_gamma   90.00
#
_symmetry.space_group_name_H-M   'P 1'
#
loop_
_entity.id
_entity.type
_entity.pdbx_description
1 polymer ?
#
loop_
_entity_poly.entity_id
_entity_poly.type
_entity_poly.pdbx_seq_one_letter_code
_entity_poly.pdbx_strand_id
1 'polypeptide(L)'
;MDVNNNNIGDNTELRARGNWNEVKGAAKQKWGQLTDDDLTYDEGKQDEWFGRLQEKTGHAIDEIKDWFSQTFSGTSNDPNRPSNQH
;
A
#
# COMPACT_ATOMS: atom_id res chain seq x y z
N MET A 1 -6.24 32.78 -24.01
CA MET A 1 -5.24 31.78 -24.41
C MET A 1 -5.26 30.77 -23.29
N ASP A 2 -6.09 29.73 -23.43
CA ASP A 2 -6.17 28.65 -22.45
C ASP A 2 -5.99 27.37 -23.25
N VAL A 3 -4.72 27.03 -23.45
CA VAL A 3 -4.31 25.78 -24.07
C VAL A 3 -4.57 24.68 -23.04
N ASN A 4 -5.76 24.09 -23.07
CA ASN A 4 -6.06 22.84 -22.39
C ASN A 4 -6.03 21.73 -23.42
N ASN A 5 -4.85 21.12 -23.56
CA ASN A 5 -4.56 20.08 -24.53
C ASN A 5 -3.78 18.94 -23.87
N ASN A 6 -4.47 17.80 -23.73
CA ASN A 6 -3.97 16.41 -23.74
C ASN A 6 -3.08 15.92 -22.58
N ASN A 7 -3.58 14.94 -21.83
CA ASN A 7 -3.12 13.55 -21.97
C ASN A 7 -4.04 12.59 -21.20
N ILE A 8 -5.14 12.12 -21.81
CA ILE A 8 -5.90 10.96 -21.33
C ILE A 8 -5.42 9.79 -22.18
N GLY A 9 -4.28 9.22 -21.79
CA GLY A 9 -3.55 8.26 -22.57
C GLY A 9 -3.13 7.02 -21.80
N ASP A 10 -3.90 6.54 -20.80
CA ASP A 10 -3.39 5.46 -19.92
C ASP A 10 -4.44 4.42 -19.51
N ASN A 11 -5.35 4.02 -20.41
CA ASN A 11 -6.38 3.00 -20.10
C ASN A 11 -5.84 1.57 -19.87
N THR A 12 -4.53 1.36 -19.98
CA THR A 12 -3.88 0.07 -19.68
C THR A 12 -3.04 0.13 -18.39
N GLU A 13 -2.46 1.29 -18.05
CA GLU A 13 -1.78 1.52 -16.77
C GLU A 13 -2.75 1.82 -15.61
N LEU A 14 -3.94 2.34 -15.92
CA LEU A 14 -4.98 2.64 -14.93
C LEU A 14 -5.44 1.42 -14.12
N ARG A 15 -5.36 0.20 -14.66
CA ARG A 15 -5.83 -1.01 -13.95
C ARG A 15 -4.86 -1.51 -12.90
N ALA A 16 -3.56 -1.48 -13.17
CA ALA A 16 -2.54 -1.85 -12.18
C ALA A 16 -2.39 -0.74 -11.12
N ARG A 17 -2.41 0.53 -11.54
CA ARG A 17 -2.38 1.70 -10.64
C ARG A 17 -3.66 1.85 -9.81
N GLY A 18 -4.81 1.40 -10.32
CA GLY A 18 -6.11 1.51 -9.64
C GLY A 18 -6.12 0.79 -8.29
N ASN A 19 -5.70 -0.48 -8.28
CA ASN A 19 -5.68 -1.29 -7.06
C ASN A 19 -4.65 -0.73 -6.05
N TRP A 20 -3.49 -0.27 -6.53
CA TRP A 20 -2.49 0.36 -5.65
C TRP A 20 -2.98 1.67 -5.02
N ASN A 21 -3.76 2.47 -5.74
CA ASN A 21 -4.29 3.71 -5.18
C ASN A 21 -5.31 3.43 -4.05
N GLU A 22 -6.11 2.38 -4.18
CA GLU A 22 -6.99 1.89 -3.10
C GLU A 22 -6.18 1.37 -1.92
N VAL A 23 -5.10 0.64 -2.18
CA VAL A 23 -4.15 0.18 -1.15
C VAL A 23 -3.61 1.34 -0.33
N LYS A 24 -3.10 2.37 -1.02
CA LYS A 24 -2.59 3.57 -0.38
C LYS A 24 -3.68 4.31 0.40
N GLY A 25 -4.89 4.37 -0.14
CA GLY A 25 -6.04 4.99 0.53
C GLY A 25 -6.41 4.29 1.84
N ALA A 26 -6.50 2.97 1.84
CA ALA A 26 -6.82 2.17 3.02
C ALA A 26 -5.70 2.26 4.08
N ALA A 27 -4.43 2.25 3.65
CA ALA A 27 -3.29 2.37 4.56
C ALA A 27 -3.26 3.75 5.23
N LYS A 28 -3.50 4.83 4.46
CA LYS A 28 -3.65 6.18 5.00
C LYS A 28 -4.78 6.29 6.02
N GLN A 29 -5.93 5.64 5.77
CA GLN A 29 -7.04 5.63 6.72
C GLN A 29 -6.73 4.82 7.99
N LYS A 30 -6.01 3.69 7.85
CA LYS A 30 -5.65 2.81 8.96
C LYS A 30 -4.63 3.46 9.90
N TRP A 31 -3.58 4.07 9.33
CA TRP A 31 -2.45 4.57 10.10
C TRP A 31 -2.41 6.08 10.25
N GLY A 32 -3.11 6.87 9.43
CA GLY A 32 -3.28 8.33 9.55
C GLY A 32 -2.00 9.18 9.35
N GLN A 33 -0.85 8.67 9.78
CA GLN A 33 0.48 9.27 9.73
C GLN A 33 1.25 8.91 8.46
N LEU A 34 0.75 7.95 7.68
CA LEU A 34 1.35 7.57 6.40
C LEU A 34 0.93 8.54 5.31
N THR A 35 1.86 8.88 4.43
CA THR A 35 1.60 9.69 3.24
C THR A 35 1.62 8.83 1.98
N ASP A 36 1.21 9.43 0.85
CA ASP A 36 1.30 8.74 -0.44
C ASP A 36 2.74 8.36 -0.81
N ASP A 37 3.70 9.19 -0.40
CA ASP A 37 5.13 8.98 -0.61
C ASP A 37 5.64 7.80 0.24
N ASP A 38 5.25 7.73 1.52
CA ASP A 38 5.61 6.61 2.40
C ASP A 38 5.04 5.27 1.90
N LEU A 39 3.91 5.32 1.19
CA LEU A 39 3.24 4.16 0.62
C LEU A 39 3.62 3.93 -0.84
N THR A 40 4.62 4.64 -1.36
CA THR A 40 5.17 4.37 -2.69
C THR A 40 6.14 3.21 -2.59
N TYR A 41 5.82 2.11 -3.28
CA TYR A 41 6.66 0.92 -3.34
C TYR A 41 7.61 1.01 -4.53
N ASP A 42 8.91 0.92 -4.24
CA ASP A 42 9.97 0.73 -5.24
C ASP A 42 10.31 -0.75 -5.36
N GLU A 43 10.32 -1.26 -6.59
CA GLU A 43 10.65 -2.65 -6.86
C GLU A 43 12.08 -2.97 -6.39
N GLY A 44 12.23 -3.99 -5.55
CA GLY A 44 13.50 -4.37 -4.95
C GLY A 44 13.86 -3.64 -3.64
N LYS A 45 13.02 -2.70 -3.16
CA LYS A 45 13.20 -2.02 -1.86
C LYS A 45 12.18 -2.43 -0.81
N GLN A 46 11.64 -3.65 -0.91
CA GLN A 46 10.57 -4.12 -0.04
C GLN A 46 10.94 -4.05 1.45
N ASP A 47 12.13 -4.52 1.83
CA ASP A 47 12.58 -4.50 3.23
C ASP A 47 12.75 -3.07 3.77
N GLU A 48 13.29 -2.16 2.97
CA GLU A 48 13.43 -0.75 3.36
C GLU A 48 12.07 -0.07 3.48
N TRP A 49 11.15 -0.37 2.56
CA TRP A 49 9.79 0.14 2.57
C TRP A 49 9.04 -0.27 3.85
N PHE A 50 9.11 -1.56 4.22
CA PHE A 50 8.53 -2.03 5.47
C PHE A 50 9.19 -1.42 6.71
N GLY A 51 10.51 -1.22 6.70
CA GLY A 51 11.22 -0.53 7.78
C GLY A 51 10.71 0.91 7.98
N ARG A 52 10.56 1.67 6.90
CA ARG A 52 9.99 3.03 6.95
C ARG A 52 8.56 3.03 7.48
N LEU A 53 7.74 2.07 7.05
CA LEU A 53 6.37 1.94 7.55
C LEU A 53 6.35 1.60 9.05
N GLN A 54 7.25 0.73 9.52
CA GLN A 54 7.39 0.46 10.95
C GLN A 54 7.79 1.70 11.74
N GLU A 55 8.79 2.45 11.29
CA GLU A 55 9.22 3.67 11.97
C GLU A 55 8.12 4.74 11.97
N LYS A 56 7.40 4.87 10.85
CA LYS A 56 6.32 5.83 10.72
C LYS A 56 5.14 5.45 11.57
N THR A 57 4.66 4.22 11.50
CA THR A 57 3.43 3.76 12.16
C THR A 57 3.64 3.34 13.61
N GLY A 58 4.87 3.00 14.00
CA GLY A 58 5.20 2.41 15.30
C GLY A 58 4.79 0.94 15.44
N HIS A 59 4.26 0.30 14.38
CA HIS A 59 3.82 -1.09 14.39
C HIS A 59 4.93 -2.05 13.95
N ALA A 60 4.81 -3.32 14.33
CA ALA A 60 5.74 -4.33 13.85
C ALA A 60 5.61 -4.51 12.32
N ILE A 61 6.75 -4.75 11.65
CA ILE A 61 6.77 -5.07 10.21
C ILE A 61 5.82 -6.23 9.89
N ASP A 62 5.77 -7.24 10.78
CA ASP A 62 4.84 -8.37 10.66
C ASP A 62 3.38 -7.90 10.65
N GLU A 63 2.94 -7.06 11.59
CA GLU A 63 1.57 -6.54 11.61
C GLU A 63 1.21 -5.76 10.34
N ILE A 64 2.17 -5.01 9.81
CA ILE A 64 2.00 -4.23 8.58
C ILE A 64 1.84 -5.18 7.40
N LYS A 65 2.79 -6.11 7.20
CA LYS A 65 2.73 -7.16 6.16
C LYS A 65 1.43 -7.92 6.23
N ASP A 66 1.06 -8.31 7.44
CA ASP A 66 -0.13 -9.06 7.75
C ASP A 66 -1.39 -8.27 7.39
N TRP A 67 -1.49 -6.99 7.74
CA TRP A 67 -2.59 -6.13 7.30
C TRP A 67 -2.69 -6.00 5.77
N PHE A 68 -1.56 -5.78 5.07
CA PHE A 68 -1.53 -5.70 3.61
C PHE A 68 -1.97 -7.03 2.98
N SER A 69 -1.45 -8.15 3.49
CA SER A 69 -1.88 -9.49 3.10
C SER A 69 -3.37 -9.69 3.38
N GLN A 70 -3.94 -9.24 4.50
CA GLN A 70 -5.39 -9.41 4.75
C GLN A 70 -6.25 -8.59 3.79
N THR A 71 -5.86 -7.34 3.61
CA THR A 71 -6.68 -6.34 2.91
C THR A 71 -6.62 -6.55 1.39
N PHE A 72 -5.49 -7.07 0.88
CA PHE A 72 -5.23 -7.20 -0.55
C PHE A 72 -4.98 -8.64 -1.01
N SER A 73 -5.00 -9.67 -0.12
CA SER A 73 -4.95 -11.07 -0.57
C SER A 73 -6.28 -11.50 -1.16
N GLY A 74 -6.38 -11.36 -2.47
CA GLY A 74 -7.27 -12.16 -3.32
C GLY A 74 -6.71 -13.56 -3.66
N THR A 75 -5.65 -14.05 -3.01
CA THR A 75 -5.09 -15.40 -3.24
C THR A 75 -4.76 -16.10 -1.93
N SER A 76 -5.59 -17.07 -1.60
CA SER A 76 -5.62 -17.84 -0.37
C SER A 76 -4.36 -18.66 -0.10
N ASN A 77 -3.97 -18.70 1.19
CA ASN A 77 -3.25 -19.75 1.96
C ASN A 77 -2.01 -19.24 2.72
N ASP A 78 -2.22 -18.50 3.81
CA ASP A 78 -1.27 -18.51 4.93
C ASP A 78 -1.99 -18.95 6.23
N PRO A 79 -1.72 -20.16 6.74
CA PRO A 79 -2.35 -20.68 7.96
C PRO A 79 -1.69 -20.21 9.27
N ASN A 80 -0.67 -19.34 9.23
CA ASN A 80 0.15 -19.00 10.39
C ASN A 80 0.09 -17.51 10.79
N ARG A 81 -0.99 -16.81 10.46
CA ARG A 81 -1.22 -15.46 10.97
C ARG A 81 -1.44 -15.46 12.49
N PRO A 82 -0.54 -14.89 13.31
CA PRO A 82 -0.76 -14.78 14.75
C PRO A 82 -1.97 -13.88 15.00
N SER A 83 -3.02 -14.47 15.57
CA SER A 83 -4.18 -13.75 16.06
C SER A 83 -3.75 -12.95 17.29
N ASN A 84 -3.22 -11.75 17.10
CA ASN A 84 -3.05 -10.82 18.22
C ASN A 84 -4.42 -10.24 18.59
N GLN A 85 -5.14 -11.03 19.38
CA GLN A 85 -6.37 -10.68 20.08
C GLN A 85 -6.01 -10.29 21.52
N HIS A 86 -5.64 -9.03 21.75
CA HIS A 86 -6.13 -8.14 22.82
C HIS A 86 -5.36 -6.82 22.84
#